data_AF-A0A2E8M8A5-F1
#
_entry.id   AF-A0A2E8M8A5-F1
#
_cell.length_a   1.000
_cell.length_b   1.000
_cell.length_c   1.000
_cell.angle_alpha   90.00
_cell.angle_beta   90.00
_cell.angle_gamma   90.00
#
_symmetry.space_group_name_H-M   'P 1'
#
loop_
_entity.id
_entity.type
_entity.pdbx_description
1 polymer ?
#
loop_
_entity_poly.entity_id
_entity_poly.type
_entity_poly.pdbx_seq_one_letter_code
_entity_poly.pdbx_strand_id
1 'polypeptide(L)'
;PGTDIPMWFRPLKTLETSVVCAQLCGEGHGDMVGIMEIVGKSAFNSWVEEQSGAAYTRNSKNMDPADSDEQEPSEVSAEPASEAGEGDDESAGGEVTE
;
A
#
# COMPACT_ATOMS: atom_id res chain seq x y z
N PRO A 1 12.52 -3.92 -20.47
CA PRO A 1 13.07 -2.67 -19.91
C PRO A 1 12.55 -1.45 -20.70
N GLY A 2 12.19 -0.35 -20.03
CA GLY A 2 11.64 0.84 -20.72
C GLY A 2 10.15 0.76 -21.08
N THR A 3 9.38 -0.11 -20.41
CA THR A 3 7.93 -0.25 -20.61
C THR A 3 7.28 -0.49 -19.26
N ASP A 4 6.18 0.20 -19.00
CA ASP A 4 5.36 0.00 -17.80
C ASP A 4 4.36 -1.14 -18.01
N ILE A 5 4.35 -2.09 -17.08
CA ILE A 5 3.41 -3.21 -17.08
C ILE A 5 2.57 -3.11 -15.80
N PRO A 6 1.34 -2.56 -15.86
CA PRO A 6 0.51 -2.41 -14.68
C PRO A 6 0.02 -3.77 -14.19
N MET A 7 0.06 -3.98 -12.87
CA MET A 7 -0.53 -5.14 -12.20
C MET A 7 -1.33 -4.67 -10.99
N TRP A 8 -2.46 -5.32 -10.73
CA TRP A 8 -3.28 -5.07 -9.54
C TRP A 8 -3.84 -6.41 -9.03
N PHE A 9 -3.94 -6.53 -7.71
CA PHE A 9 -4.64 -7.64 -7.07
C PHE A 9 -5.24 -7.15 -5.75
N ARG A 10 -6.30 -7.81 -5.29
CA ARG A 10 -6.90 -7.56 -3.98
C ARG A 10 -6.50 -8.69 -3.03
N PRO A 11 -5.79 -8.40 -1.91
CA PRO A 11 -5.56 -9.42 -0.89
C PRO A 11 -6.89 -9.86 -0.27
N LEU A 12 -7.09 -11.18 -0.16
CA LEU A 12 -8.31 -11.76 0.43
C LEU A 12 -8.15 -12.14 1.90
N LYS A 13 -6.90 -12.30 2.36
CA LYS A 13 -6.55 -12.72 3.72
C LYS A 13 -5.14 -12.26 4.04
N THR A 14 -4.82 -12.16 5.33
CA THR A 14 -3.45 -11.97 5.79
C THR A 14 -2.61 -13.19 5.47
N LEU A 15 -1.36 -12.98 5.08
CA LEU A 15 -0.47 -14.02 4.59
C LEU A 15 0.97 -13.48 4.51
N GLU A 16 1.93 -14.30 4.89
CA GLU A 16 3.33 -14.14 4.48
C GLU A 16 3.61 -15.13 3.36
N THR A 17 4.16 -14.66 2.24
CA THR A 17 4.45 -15.49 1.07
C THR A 17 5.70 -15.03 0.35
N SER A 18 6.28 -15.91 -0.47
CA SER A 18 7.41 -15.57 -1.33
C SER A 18 6.95 -15.10 -2.71
N VAL A 19 7.66 -14.13 -3.26
CA VAL A 19 7.53 -13.65 -4.63
C VAL A 19 8.83 -13.96 -5.34
N VAL A 20 8.75 -14.69 -6.46
CA VAL A 20 9.92 -15.16 -7.19
C VAL A 20 9.99 -14.54 -8.58
N CYS A 21 11.20 -14.35 -9.09
CA CYS A 21 11.38 -13.95 -10.48
C CYS A 21 10.90 -15.05 -11.43
N ALA A 22 9.91 -14.75 -12.28
CA ALA A 22 9.34 -15.72 -13.22
C ALA A 22 10.01 -15.69 -14.61
N GLN A 23 11.03 -14.84 -14.80
CA GLN A 23 11.76 -14.72 -16.06
C GLN A 23 13.23 -15.11 -15.84
N LEU A 24 13.78 -15.92 -16.74
CA LEU A 24 15.21 -16.16 -16.77
C LEU A 24 15.95 -14.83 -17.00
N CYS A 25 16.69 -14.36 -15.99
CA CYS A 25 17.28 -13.02 -15.96
C CYS A 25 18.78 -13.00 -15.63
N GLY A 26 19.46 -14.15 -15.72
CA GLY A 26 20.90 -14.28 -15.50
C GLY A 26 21.24 -15.32 -14.43
N GLU A 27 22.50 -15.31 -13.98
CA GLU A 27 23.06 -16.29 -13.05
C GLU A 27 22.35 -16.31 -11.69
N GLY A 28 21.96 -15.14 -11.17
CA GLY A 28 21.24 -15.03 -9.89
C GLY A 28 19.74 -15.30 -9.96
N HIS A 29 19.21 -15.84 -11.07
CA HIS A 29 17.76 -16.02 -11.26
C HIS A 29 17.11 -16.85 -10.15
N GLY A 30 17.74 -17.95 -9.73
CA GLY A 30 17.20 -18.86 -8.70
C GLY A 30 17.17 -18.27 -7.29
N ASP A 31 18.03 -17.28 -7.03
CA ASP A 31 18.17 -16.64 -5.73
C ASP A 31 17.32 -15.37 -5.61
N MET A 32 16.65 -14.96 -6.69
CA MET A 32 15.83 -13.75 -6.74
C MET A 32 14.45 -13.99 -6.10
N VAL A 33 14.45 -14.05 -4.76
CA VAL A 33 13.27 -14.28 -3.92
C VAL A 33 13.00 -13.05 -3.04
N GLY A 34 11.81 -12.48 -3.16
CA GLY A 34 11.27 -11.48 -2.24
C GLY A 34 10.25 -12.09 -1.29
N ILE A 35 10.00 -11.43 -0.15
CA ILE A 35 8.91 -11.76 0.76
C ILE A 35 7.83 -10.68 0.66
N MET A 36 6.57 -11.13 0.59
CA MET A 36 5.40 -10.27 0.62
C MET A 36 4.56 -10.63 1.84
N GLU A 37 4.38 -9.67 2.72
CA GLU A 37 3.51 -9.79 3.87
C GLU A 37 2.24 -8.96 3.65
N ILE A 38 1.10 -9.63 3.79
CA ILE A 38 -0.23 -9.05 3.72
C ILE A 38 -0.71 -8.90 5.15
N VAL A 39 -0.77 -7.66 5.63
CA VAL A 39 -1.17 -7.30 6.99
C VAL A 39 -2.50 -6.54 7.01
N GLY A 40 -3.06 -6.35 8.21
CA GLY A 40 -4.24 -5.51 8.41
C GLY A 40 -3.94 -4.02 8.17
N LYS A 41 -4.98 -3.24 7.84
CA LYS A 41 -4.86 -1.81 7.51
C LYS A 41 -4.17 -0.98 8.61
N SER A 42 -4.51 -1.21 9.88
CA SER A 42 -3.89 -0.49 11.00
C SER A 42 -2.40 -0.77 11.12
N ALA A 43 -2.00 -2.04 11.04
CA ALA A 43 -0.60 -2.45 11.06
C ALA A 43 0.18 -1.85 9.89
N PHE A 44 -0.41 -1.84 8.69
CA PHE A 44 0.20 -1.21 7.52
C PHE A 44 0.38 0.30 7.70
N ASN A 45 -0.63 1.00 8.23
CA ASN A 45 -0.56 2.45 8.47
C ASN A 45 0.55 2.80 9.47
N SER A 46 0.64 2.08 10.59
CA SER A 46 1.71 2.30 11.57
C SER A 46 3.09 2.03 10.97
N TRP A 47 3.22 0.96 10.17
CA TRP A 47 4.47 0.63 9.49
C TRP A 47 4.88 1.71 8.49
N VAL A 48 3.97 2.20 7.64
CA VAL A 48 4.32 3.19 6.60
C VAL A 48 4.69 4.55 7.20
N GLU A 49 4.04 4.96 8.31
CA GLU A 49 4.39 6.17 9.05
C GLU A 49 5.82 6.08 9.59
N GLU A 50 6.18 4.94 10.21
CA GLU A 50 7.53 4.70 10.72
C GLU A 50 8.57 4.72 9.60
N GLN A 51 8.34 3.98 8.51
CA GLN A 51 9.28 3.90 7.39
C GLN A 51 9.47 5.27 6.72
N SER A 52 8.38 6.01 6.52
CA SER A 52 8.42 7.33 5.86
C SER A 52 9.12 8.36 6.73
N GLY A 53 8.85 8.40 8.03
CA GLY A 53 9.54 9.30 8.97
C GLY A 53 11.04 8.99 9.08
N ALA A 54 11.40 7.70 9.13
CA ALA A 54 12.80 7.27 9.12
C ALA A 54 13.52 7.66 7.81
N ALA A 55 12.86 7.47 6.67
CA ALA A 55 13.37 7.88 5.36
C ALA A 55 13.54 9.40 5.26
N TYR A 56 12.55 10.19 5.70
CA TYR A 56 12.62 11.64 5.70
C TYR A 56 13.82 12.13 6.52
N THR A 57 13.99 11.60 7.74
CA THR A 57 15.11 11.98 8.61
C THR A 57 16.47 11.60 8.02
N ARG A 58 16.57 10.42 7.41
CA ARG A 58 17.81 9.99 6.74
C ARG A 58 18.14 10.92 5.57
N ASN A 59 17.14 11.28 4.77
CA ASN A 59 17.33 12.08 3.56
C ASN A 59 17.61 13.55 3.90
N SER A 60 16.95 14.12 4.91
CA SER A 60 17.17 15.51 5.33
C SER A 60 18.53 15.75 5.96
N LYS A 61 19.11 14.76 6.66
CA LYS A 61 20.49 14.85 7.17
C LYS A 61 21.57 14.90 6.08
N ASN A 62 21.20 14.52 4.86
CA ASN A 62 22.09 14.48 3.72
C ASN A 62 21.80 15.63 2.72
N MET A 63 20.86 16.54 3.05
CA MET A 63 20.63 17.76 2.29
C MET A 63 21.60 18.85 2.76
N ASP A 64 22.37 19.40 1.82
CA ASP A 64 23.14 20.62 2.04
C ASP A 64 22.17 21.76 2.41
N PRO A 65 22.39 22.49 3.52
CA PRO A 65 21.44 23.49 4.05
C PRO A 65 21.28 24.76 3.20
N ALA A 66 21.73 24.75 1.95
CA ALA A 66 21.64 25.87 1.00
C ALA A 66 20.41 25.79 0.06
N ASP A 67 19.64 24.70 0.11
CA ASP A 67 18.46 24.46 -0.73
C ASP A 67 17.27 24.07 0.19
N SER A 68 16.79 25.02 0.99
CA SER A 68 15.69 24.79 1.94
C SER A 68 14.90 26.08 2.14
N ASP A 69 14.35 26.63 1.05
CA ASP A 69 13.31 27.65 1.12
C ASP A 69 11.94 26.95 1.13
N GLU A 70 11.24 27.12 2.25
CA GLU A 70 9.82 26.90 2.54
C GLU A 70 9.07 25.73 1.87
N GLN A 71 8.75 24.71 2.68
CA GLN A 71 7.44 24.06 2.60
C GLN A 71 6.96 23.65 3.99
N GLU A 72 6.26 24.58 4.63
CA GLU A 72 5.44 24.35 5.83
C GLU A 72 4.18 23.57 5.42
N PRO A 73 3.89 22.38 5.98
CA PRO A 73 2.65 21.69 5.68
C PRO A 73 1.49 22.39 6.39
N SER A 74 0.63 23.05 5.61
CA SER A 74 -0.66 23.58 6.05
C SER A 74 -1.50 22.48 6.68
N GLU A 75 -1.94 22.72 7.92
CA GLU A 75 -2.88 21.89 8.68
C GLU A 75 -4.15 21.60 7.87
N VAL A 76 -4.35 20.35 7.45
CA VAL A 76 -5.67 19.89 7.03
C VAL A 76 -6.40 19.34 8.25
N SER A 77 -7.36 20.13 8.72
CA SER A 77 -8.28 19.85 9.81
C SER A 77 -9.07 18.57 9.53
N ALA A 78 -8.97 17.59 10.43
CA ALA A 78 -9.84 16.43 10.43
C ALA A 78 -11.13 16.77 11.18
N GLU A 79 -12.24 16.92 10.45
CA GLU A 79 -13.59 16.96 11.03
C GLU A 79 -14.11 15.52 11.20
N PRO A 80 -14.62 15.12 12.39
CA PRO A 80 -15.14 13.77 12.60
C PRO A 80 -16.63 13.69 12.22
N ALA A 81 -16.96 12.84 11.23
CA ALA A 81 -18.35 12.48 10.94
C ALA A 81 -18.76 11.26 11.77
N SER A 82 -19.69 11.50 12.69
CA SER A 82 -20.35 10.53 13.57
C SER A 82 -21.68 10.02 12.97
N GLU A 83 -21.90 8.71 13.11
CA GLU A 83 -23.17 8.00 13.40
C GLU A 83 -24.26 7.77 12.31
N ALA A 84 -24.39 6.46 11.98
CA ALA A 84 -25.59 5.57 11.98
C ALA A 84 -26.85 5.88 11.12
N GLY A 85 -27.36 4.81 10.47
CA GLY A 85 -28.74 4.73 9.99
C GLY A 85 -29.02 3.58 9.01
N GLU A 86 -29.59 2.48 9.54
CA GLU A 86 -30.18 1.34 8.82
C GLU A 86 -31.31 1.75 7.85
N GLY A 87 -31.57 0.93 6.83
CA GLY A 87 -32.77 1.00 5.99
C GLY A 87 -32.85 -0.16 4.99
N ASP A 88 -33.68 -1.16 5.33
CA ASP A 88 -34.13 -2.30 4.53
C ASP A 88 -34.60 -1.97 3.10
N ASP A 89 -34.34 -2.88 2.15
CA ASP A 89 -35.27 -3.15 1.05
C ASP A 89 -35.18 -4.63 0.61
N GLU A 90 -36.24 -5.38 0.94
CA GLU A 90 -36.55 -6.70 0.41
C GLU A 90 -36.97 -6.59 -1.07
N SER A 91 -36.40 -7.41 -1.96
CA SER A 91 -37.17 -7.89 -3.12
C SER A 91 -36.61 -9.13 -3.81
N ALA A 92 -37.28 -10.25 -3.53
CA ALA A 92 -37.73 -11.32 -4.44
C ALA A 92 -36.87 -11.72 -5.67
N GLY A 93 -36.36 -12.96 -5.60
CA GLY A 93 -36.82 -14.09 -6.45
C GLY A 93 -36.49 -14.08 -7.95
N GLY A 94 -35.81 -15.14 -8.41
CA GLY A 94 -35.75 -15.47 -9.84
C GLY A 94 -34.70 -16.51 -10.22
N GLU A 95 -35.04 -17.78 -10.02
CA GLU A 95 -34.37 -18.96 -10.61
C GLU A 95 -34.40 -18.89 -12.15
N VAL A 96 -33.31 -19.25 -12.81
CA VAL A 96 -33.31 -19.59 -14.24
C VAL A 96 -32.22 -20.64 -14.48
N THR A 97 -32.70 -21.88 -14.64
CA THR A 97 -32.02 -22.99 -15.31
C THR A 97 -32.04 -22.77 -16.82
N GLU A 98 -30.94 -23.08 -17.50
CA GLU A 98 -30.81 -24.07 -18.58
C GLU A 98 -29.33 -24.22 -18.97
#